data_AF-A0A7Y3EE43-F1
#
_entry.id   AF-A0A7Y3EE43-F1
#
_cell.length_a   1.000
_cell.length_b   1.000
_cell.length_c   1.000
_cell.angle_alpha   90.00
_cell.angle_beta   90.00
_cell.angle_gamma   90.00
#
_symmetry.space_group_name_H-M   'P 1'
#
loop_
_entity.id
_entity.type
_entity.pdbx_description
1 polymer ?
#
loop_
_entity_poly.entity_id
_entity_poly.type
_entity_poly.pdbx_seq_one_letter_code
_entity_poly.pdbx_strand_id
1 'polypeptide(L)' 'MTDSIRSRLWIHNEAVDAASGETFDTVNPATGATLASVARGSAVDIDRAVASARE' A
#
# COMPACT_ATOMS: atom_id res chain seq x y z
N MET A 1 -3.86 5.37 -22.00
CA MET A 1 -2.91 5.48 -20.88
C MET A 1 -3.64 5.04 -19.63
N THR A 2 -3.54 3.76 -19.27
CA THR A 2 -4.06 3.27 -18.00
C THR A 2 -2.88 3.29 -17.05
N ASP A 3 -2.62 4.45 -16.43
CA ASP A 3 -1.63 4.51 -15.36
C ASP A 3 -2.24 3.77 -14.16
N SER A 4 -1.74 2.56 -13.92
CA SER A 4 -2.22 1.74 -12.80
C SER A 4 -1.78 2.40 -11.50
N ILE A 5 -2.74 2.74 -10.63
CA ILE A 5 -2.46 3.34 -9.33
C ILE A 5 -1.55 2.38 -8.55
N ARG A 6 -0.35 2.85 -8.16
CA ARG A 6 0.54 2.09 -7.29
C ARG A 6 -0.12 1.92 -5.93
N SER A 7 -0.48 0.68 -5.61
CA SER A 7 -1.31 0.37 -4.44
C SER A 7 -0.61 -0.51 -3.41
N ARG A 8 0.66 -0.86 -3.62
CA ARG A 8 1.51 -1.63 -2.69
C ARG A 8 2.26 -0.72 -1.71
N LEU A 9 2.78 -1.32 -0.64
CA LEU A 9 3.69 -0.64 0.28
C LEU A 9 5.04 -0.40 -0.40
N TRP A 10 5.73 0.67 -0.03
CA TRP A 10 7.06 0.98 -0.55
C TRP A 10 8.09 0.92 0.58
N ILE A 11 8.89 -0.14 0.62
CA ILE A 11 9.85 -0.42 1.69
C ILE A 11 11.13 -0.90 1.03
N HIS A 12 12.30 -0.42 1.50
CA HIS A 12 13.61 -0.81 0.97
C HIS A 12 13.76 -0.64 -0.56
N ASN A 13 13.23 0.47 -1.09
CA ASN A 13 13.22 0.78 -2.53
C ASN A 13 12.47 -0.26 -3.40
N GLU A 14 11.54 -1.01 -2.80
CA GLU A 14 10.75 -2.03 -3.47
C GLU A 14 9.24 -1.89 -3.19
N ALA A 15 8.42 -2.36 -4.13
CA ALA A 15 6.97 -2.45 -3.97
C ALA A 15 6.60 -3.82 -3.39
N VAL A 16 6.13 -3.84 -2.14
CA VAL A 16 5.81 -5.06 -1.39
C VAL A 16 4.34 -5.10 -1.00
N ASP A 17 3.76 -6.30 -0.97
CA ASP A 17 2.43 -6.50 -0.41
C ASP A 17 2.46 -6.33 1.12
N ALA A 18 1.31 -6.04 1.74
CA ALA A 18 1.21 -6.01 3.20
C ALA A 18 1.55 -7.37 3.80
N ALA A 19 2.19 -7.40 4.97
CA ALA A 19 2.52 -8.65 5.67
C ALA A 19 1.29 -9.54 5.94
N SER A 20 0.11 -8.92 6.13
CA SER A 20 -1.16 -9.64 6.30
C SER A 20 -1.79 -10.11 4.97
N GLY A 21 -1.32 -9.60 3.83
CA GLY A 21 -1.97 -9.76 2.53
C GLY A 21 -3.27 -8.98 2.36
N GLU A 22 -3.70 -8.22 3.37
CA GLU A 22 -4.94 -7.47 3.34
C GLU A 22 -4.83 -6.20 2.48
N THR A 23 -5.96 -5.80 1.92
CA THR A 23 -6.09 -4.54 1.19
C THR A 23 -7.36 -3.79 1.64
N PHE A 24 -7.46 -2.52 1.28
CA PHE A 24 -8.68 -1.74 1.43
C PHE A 24 -8.93 -0.86 0.21
N ASP A 25 -10.21 -0.64 -0.09
CA ASP A 25 -10.60 0.17 -1.23
C ASP A 25 -10.47 1.66 -0.92
N THR A 26 -9.81 2.39 -1.82
CA THR A 26 -9.92 3.85 -1.89
C THR A 26 -11.03 4.21 -2.87
N VAL A 27 -11.89 5.13 -2.46
CA VAL A 27 -13.11 5.49 -3.19
C VAL A 27 -13.07 6.96 -3.60
N ASN A 28 -13.67 7.27 -4.73
CA ASN A 28 -13.87 8.64 -5.18
C ASN A 28 -14.99 9.29 -4.32
N PRO A 29 -14.70 10.37 -3.58
CA PRO A 29 -15.71 10.98 -2.69
C PRO A 29 -16.87 11.64 -3.45
N ALA A 30 -16.70 11.99 -4.73
CA ALA A 30 -17.74 12.62 -5.54
C ALA A 30 -18.72 11.61 -6.16
N THR A 31 -18.28 10.37 -6.40
CA THR A 31 -19.09 9.37 -7.14
C THR A 31 -19.32 8.07 -6.38
N GLY A 32 -18.57 7.82 -5.30
CA GLY A 32 -18.55 6.56 -4.57
C GLY A 32 -17.88 5.41 -5.32
N ALA A 33 -17.35 5.64 -6.53
CA ALA A 33 -16.68 4.60 -7.31
C ALA A 33 -15.31 4.22 -6.71
N THR A 34 -14.99 2.93 -6.68
CA THR A 34 -13.66 2.44 -6.25
C THR A 34 -12.59 2.88 -7.24
N LEU A 35 -11.52 3.49 -6.73
CA LEU A 35 -10.35 3.94 -7.49
C LEU A 35 -9.28 2.86 -7.54
N ALA A 36 -8.97 2.24 -6.40
CA ALA A 36 -7.96 1.19 -6.27
C ALA A 36 -8.13 0.39 -4.97
N SER A 37 -7.58 -0.83 -4.93
CA SER A 37 -7.41 -1.63 -3.72
C SER A 37 -5.95 -1.50 -3.24
N VAL A 38 -5.75 -0.84 -2.11
CA VAL A 38 -4.44 -0.47 -1.53
C VAL A 38 -4.06 -1.42 -0.40
N ALA A 39 -2.80 -1.83 -0.36
CA ALA A 39 -2.22 -2.67 0.69
C ALA A 39 -2.49 -2.07 2.08
N ARG A 40 -3.04 -2.88 2.97
CA ARG A 40 -3.37 -2.49 4.34
C ARG A 40 -2.18 -2.75 5.26
N GLY A 41 -1.29 -1.76 5.37
CA GLY A 41 -0.12 -1.84 6.23
C GLY A 41 -0.48 -2.16 7.69
N SER A 42 0.30 -3.05 8.29
CA SER A 42 0.18 -3.49 9.68
C SER A 42 1.39 -3.05 10.51
N ALA A 43 1.37 -3.30 11.82
CA ALA A 43 2.54 -3.04 12.69
C ALA A 43 3.82 -3.73 12.18
N VAL A 44 3.69 -4.94 11.63
CA VAL A 44 4.82 -5.69 11.04
C VAL A 44 5.44 -4.94 9.87
N ASP A 45 4.61 -4.31 9.03
CA ASP A 45 5.09 -3.55 7.88
C ASP A 45 5.78 -2.25 8.32
N ILE A 46 5.29 -1.64 9.41
CA ILE A 46 5.94 -0.47 10.03
C ILE A 46 7.34 -0.87 10.55
N ASP A 47 7.45 -1.99 11.24
CA ASP A 47 8.75 -2.46 11.75
C ASP A 47 9.75 -2.72 10.61
N ARG A 48 9.31 -3.33 9.51
CA ARG A 48 10.14 -3.52 8.30
C ARG A 48 10.59 -2.19 7.69
N ALA A 49 9.69 -1.21 7.60
CA ALA A 49 10.01 0.12 7.09
C ALA A 49 11.03 0.84 7.98
N VAL A 50 10.87 0.76 9.30
CA VAL A 50 11.78 1.36 10.27
C VAL A 50 13.15 0.67 10.23
N ALA A 51 13.20 -0.65 10.12
CA ALA A 51 14.46 -1.39 9.96
C ALA A 51 15.21 -0.94 8.70
N SER A 52 14.53 -0.92 7.55
CA SER A 52 15.13 -0.46 6.28
C SER A 52 15.62 0.99 6.32
N ALA A 53 15.02 1.87 7.13
CA ALA A 53 15.42 3.27 7.21
C ALA A 53 16.66 3.50 8.10
N ARG A 54 17.09 2.48 8.85
CA ARG A 54 18.23 2.55 9.78
C ARG A 54 19.53 1.99 9.20
N GLU A 55 19.45 1.33 8.05
CA GLU A 55 20.59 0.82 7.27
C GLU A 55 21.27 1.96 6.50
#